data_AF-A0A1Q3CZG9-F1
#
_entry.id   AF-A0A1Q3CZG9-F1
#
_cell.length_a   1.000
_cell.length_b   1.000
_cell.length_c   1.000
_cell.angle_alpha   90.00
_cell.angle_beta   90.00
_cell.angle_gamma   90.00
#
_symmetry.space_group_name_H-M   'P 1'
#
loop_
_entity.id
_entity.type
_entity.pdbx_description
1 polymer ?
#
loop_
_entity_poly.entity_id
_entity_poly.type
_entity_poly.pdbx_seq_one_letter_code
_entity_poly.pdbx_strand_id
1 'polypeptide(L)'
;MIATWEDSDDSSSDEEGNEEVAQLALMAIEEEEDCDEVTYDELVLLVEKYTCIISELKKKIKCLNIENKELKSASISLLDKEDKNKIEILEEENKNLKIEIDALKKTFSKFSNSSEKLEKLLGIQRCVFDKAGLGYDEMNNVKHYQNFFDRKNKVEKEKIEKGFIKKKNSFVSCNYCGKNGHISSSCFYK
;
A
#
# COMPACT_ATOMS: atom_id res chain seq x y z
N MET A 1 -6.89 6.83 68.37
CA MET A 1 -6.08 6.61 67.15
C MET A 1 -4.64 6.83 67.55
N ILE A 2 -3.96 5.70 67.81
CA ILE A 2 -2.54 5.40 68.08
C ILE A 2 -1.68 6.47 68.84
N ALA A 3 -1.48 6.20 70.14
CA ALA A 3 -0.21 6.33 70.87
C ALA A 3 0.26 4.87 71.14
N THR A 4 1.53 4.47 71.30
CA THR A 4 2.65 4.89 72.18
C THR A 4 3.92 4.12 71.70
N TRP A 5 5.15 4.68 71.64
CA TRP A 5 6.22 4.67 72.67
C TRP A 5 6.49 3.25 73.24
N GLU A 6 7.69 2.67 73.18
CA GLU A 6 8.93 2.90 73.99
C GLU A 6 10.06 2.04 73.38
N ASP A 7 11.28 2.50 73.09
CA ASP A 7 12.43 2.79 73.97
C ASP A 7 12.60 1.88 75.20
N SER A 8 13.48 0.89 75.07
CA SER A 8 14.06 0.17 76.21
C SER A 8 15.42 -0.40 75.80
N ASP A 9 16.46 0.40 76.05
CA ASP A 9 17.81 -0.09 76.28
C ASP A 9 17.83 -0.84 77.63
N ASP A 10 18.21 -2.12 77.60
CA ASP A 10 18.70 -2.82 78.79
C ASP A 10 19.95 -3.62 78.40
N SER A 11 21.11 -3.13 78.84
CA SER A 11 22.42 -3.76 78.65
C SER A 11 22.73 -4.68 79.83
N SER A 12 23.20 -5.91 79.56
CA SER A 12 23.96 -6.80 80.46
C SER A 12 24.01 -8.21 79.83
N SER A 13 25.06 -9.04 79.87
CA SER A 13 26.42 -9.04 80.42
C SER A 13 27.20 -10.17 79.72
N ASP A 14 28.52 -10.17 79.89
CA ASP A 14 29.47 -11.19 79.47
C ASP A 14 29.02 -12.63 79.79
N GLU A 15 29.31 -13.59 78.90
CA GLU A 15 30.24 -14.68 79.20
C GLU A 15 30.45 -15.64 78.01
N GLU A 16 31.73 -15.92 77.84
CA GLU A 16 32.39 -16.97 77.09
C GLU A 16 31.75 -18.35 77.28
N GLY A 17 31.56 -19.12 76.19
CA GLY A 17 30.95 -20.44 76.29
C GLY A 17 30.72 -21.16 74.97
N ASN A 18 31.80 -21.47 74.26
CA ASN A 18 32.05 -22.71 73.52
C ASN A 18 30.83 -23.37 72.82
N GLU A 19 30.69 -23.19 71.51
CA GLU A 19 30.18 -24.28 70.67
C GLU A 19 30.82 -24.25 69.28
N GLU A 20 31.97 -24.91 69.19
CA GLU A 20 32.53 -25.39 67.94
C GLU A 20 31.60 -26.46 67.34
N VAL A 21 30.55 -26.05 66.63
CA VAL A 21 29.81 -26.99 65.77
C VAL A 21 30.52 -27.07 64.43
N ALA A 22 31.60 -27.86 64.42
CA ALA A 22 32.26 -28.29 63.19
C ALA A 22 31.28 -29.16 62.37
N GLN A 23 30.63 -28.55 61.36
CA GLN A 23 29.99 -29.33 60.30
C GLN A 23 31.06 -29.84 59.33
N LEU A 24 31.81 -30.85 59.79
CA LEU A 24 32.69 -31.72 59.01
C LEU A 24 31.85 -32.63 58.11
N ALA A 25 31.15 -32.05 57.14
CA ALA A 25 30.43 -32.78 56.09
C ALA A 25 30.94 -32.36 54.69
N LEU A 26 32.26 -32.27 54.54
CA LEU A 26 32.97 -32.02 53.27
C LEU A 26 34.15 -33.00 53.10
N MET A 27 33.97 -34.26 53.52
CA MET A 27 35.03 -35.28 53.46
C MET A 27 34.68 -36.46 52.55
N ALA A 28 33.93 -36.23 51.48
CA ALA A 28 33.69 -37.23 50.44
C ALA A 28 33.38 -36.58 49.10
N ILE A 29 34.43 -36.09 48.44
CA ILE A 29 34.51 -36.20 46.99
C ILE A 29 35.75 -37.04 46.77
N GLU A 30 35.53 -38.33 46.49
CA GLU A 30 36.57 -39.22 45.99
C GLU A 30 37.14 -38.55 44.73
N GLU A 31 38.39 -38.12 44.80
CA GLU A 31 39.14 -37.65 43.64
C GLU A 31 39.42 -38.88 42.76
N GLU A 32 38.46 -39.21 41.89
CA GLU A 32 38.78 -40.03 40.72
C GLU A 32 39.61 -39.18 39.76
N GLU A 33 40.90 -39.54 39.68
CA GLU A 33 41.87 -39.14 38.66
C GLU A 33 41.30 -39.29 37.25
N ASP A 34 41.19 -38.16 36.55
CA ASP A 34 41.77 -37.91 35.22
C ASP A 34 41.22 -36.56 34.72
N CYS A 35 41.37 -35.51 35.52
CA CYS A 35 41.36 -34.16 35.00
C CYS A 35 42.79 -33.85 34.57
N ASP A 36 43.07 -33.89 33.27
CA ASP A 36 44.29 -33.29 32.72
C ASP A 36 44.40 -31.88 33.30
N GLU A 37 45.29 -31.68 34.28
CA GLU A 37 45.46 -30.41 34.98
C GLU A 37 45.99 -29.40 33.96
N VAL A 38 45.07 -28.61 33.40
CA VAL A 38 45.41 -27.52 32.47
C VAL A 38 46.34 -26.57 33.20
N THR A 39 47.57 -26.50 32.71
CA THR A 39 48.59 -25.64 33.32
C THR A 39 48.23 -24.17 33.14
N TYR A 40 48.56 -23.35 34.13
CA TYR A 40 48.27 -21.91 34.11
C TYR A 40 48.77 -21.23 32.82
N ASP A 41 49.93 -21.66 32.32
CA ASP A 41 50.54 -21.15 31.09
C ASP A 41 49.70 -21.45 29.83
N GLU A 42 49.05 -22.61 29.73
CA GLU A 42 48.11 -22.92 28.64
C GLU A 42 46.88 -22.04 28.67
N LEU A 43 46.35 -21.75 29.88
CA LEU A 43 45.21 -20.86 30.07
C LEU A 43 45.55 -19.43 29.62
N VAL A 44 46.74 -18.94 29.96
CA VAL A 44 47.25 -17.62 29.55
C VAL A 44 47.36 -17.54 28.03
N LEU A 45 47.96 -18.53 27.37
CA LEU A 45 48.07 -18.59 25.92
C LEU A 45 46.70 -18.59 25.23
N LEU A 46 45.73 -19.30 25.81
CA LEU A 46 44.36 -19.34 25.31
C LEU A 46 43.70 -17.95 25.35
N VAL A 47 43.85 -17.24 26.48
CA VAL A 47 43.30 -15.89 26.70
C VAL A 47 43.93 -14.87 25.74
N GLU A 48 45.24 -14.93 25.53
CA GLU A 48 45.92 -14.08 24.55
C GLU A 48 45.38 -14.30 23.14
N LYS A 49 45.18 -15.57 22.75
CA LYS A 49 44.65 -15.95 21.44
C LYS A 49 43.22 -15.44 21.23
N TYR A 50 42.35 -15.61 22.23
CA TYR A 50 40.98 -15.06 22.18
C TYR A 50 40.97 -13.54 22.14
N THR A 51 41.86 -12.87 22.88
CA THR A 51 42.00 -11.41 22.86
C THR A 51 42.39 -10.92 21.48
N CYS A 52 43.31 -11.63 20.80
CA CYS A 52 43.72 -11.33 19.45
C CYS A 52 42.53 -11.41 18.48
N ILE A 53 41.77 -12.52 18.52
CA ILE A 53 40.56 -12.73 17.70
C ILE A 53 39.52 -11.63 17.95
N ILE A 54 39.27 -11.27 19.22
CA ILE A 54 38.34 -10.20 19.58
C ILE A 54 38.77 -8.87 18.95
N SER A 55 40.07 -8.58 18.94
CA SER A 55 40.61 -7.35 18.34
C SER A 55 40.38 -7.29 16.82
N GLU A 56 40.56 -8.42 16.12
CA GLU A 56 40.35 -8.54 14.68
C GLU A 56 38.86 -8.41 14.33
N LEU A 57 37.98 -9.11 15.05
CA LEU A 57 36.54 -9.00 14.89
C LEU A 57 36.07 -7.56 15.11
N LYS A 58 36.59 -6.88 16.13
CA LYS A 58 36.28 -5.47 16.39
C LYS A 58 36.70 -4.54 15.25
N LYS A 59 37.85 -4.79 14.61
CA LYS A 59 38.28 -4.06 13.41
C LYS A 59 37.33 -4.33 12.24
N LYS A 60 36.97 -5.59 11.99
CA LYS A 60 36.07 -5.97 10.89
C LYS A 60 34.67 -5.37 11.06
N ILE A 61 34.13 -5.36 12.28
CA ILE A 61 32.85 -4.70 12.60
C ILE A 61 32.92 -3.19 12.30
N LYS A 62 34.03 -2.52 12.65
CA LYS A 62 34.20 -1.09 12.35
C LYS A 62 34.20 -0.84 10.84
N CYS A 63 34.93 -1.64 10.06
CA CYS A 63 34.97 -1.52 8.59
C CYS A 63 33.58 -1.72 7.98
N LEU A 64 32.87 -2.80 8.36
CA LEU A 64 31.52 -3.07 7.89
C LEU A 64 30.51 -1.98 8.26
N ASN A 65 30.69 -1.32 9.40
CA ASN A 65 29.83 -0.22 9.82
C ASN A 65 30.04 1.03 8.95
N ILE A 66 31.28 1.31 8.54
CA ILE A 66 31.59 2.40 7.60
C ILE A 66 30.98 2.09 6.23
N GLU A 67 31.23 0.90 5.69
CA GLU A 67 30.70 0.47 4.38
C GLU A 67 29.16 0.50 4.36
N ASN A 68 28.50 0.05 5.43
CA ASN A 68 27.04 0.15 5.55
C ASN A 68 26.53 1.60 5.55
N LYS A 69 27.24 2.54 6.19
CA LYS A 69 26.87 3.96 6.16
C LYS A 69 26.99 4.53 4.75
N GLU A 70 28.08 4.20 4.05
CA GLU A 70 28.31 4.63 2.67
C GLU A 70 27.24 4.07 1.73
N LEU A 71 26.98 2.76 1.77
CA LEU A 71 25.93 2.11 0.98
C LEU A 71 24.55 2.71 1.26
N LYS A 72 24.22 2.98 2.52
CA LYS A 72 22.96 3.62 2.90
C LYS A 72 22.83 5.02 2.30
N SER A 73 23.91 5.81 2.31
CA SER A 73 23.91 7.14 1.69
C SER A 73 23.79 7.11 0.17
N ALA A 74 24.47 6.16 -0.49
CA ALA A 74 24.41 5.98 -1.94
C ALA A 74 23.00 5.57 -2.40
N SER A 75 22.38 4.60 -1.73
CA SER A 75 21.01 4.15 -2.02
C SER A 75 19.99 5.26 -1.89
N ILE A 76 20.06 6.08 -0.83
CA ILE A 76 19.17 7.24 -0.66
C ILE A 76 19.34 8.20 -1.85
N SER A 77 20.58 8.52 -2.24
CA SER A 77 20.84 9.44 -3.34
C SER A 77 20.36 8.96 -4.72
N LEU A 78 20.29 7.64 -4.94
CA LEU A 78 19.77 7.05 -6.17
C LEU A 78 18.24 7.13 -6.22
N LEU A 79 17.58 6.79 -5.11
CA LEU A 79 16.13 6.90 -4.98
C LEU A 79 15.66 8.34 -5.20
N ASP A 80 16.33 9.32 -4.57
CA ASP A 80 15.98 10.74 -4.70
C ASP A 80 16.06 11.23 -6.16
N LYS A 81 17.01 10.72 -6.96
CA LYS A 81 17.18 11.09 -8.37
C LYS A 81 16.10 10.48 -9.26
N GLU A 82 15.78 9.20 -9.05
CA GLU A 82 14.72 8.54 -9.83
C GLU A 82 13.37 9.18 -9.60
N ASP A 83 13.05 9.48 -8.35
CA ASP A 83 11.76 10.08 -7.99
C ASP A 83 11.65 11.51 -8.51
N LYS A 84 12.73 12.30 -8.43
CA LYS A 84 12.74 13.67 -8.96
C LYS A 84 12.51 13.72 -10.47
N ASN A 85 13.14 12.83 -11.23
CA ASN A 85 12.95 12.77 -12.69
C ASN A 85 11.52 12.36 -13.06
N LYS A 86 10.94 11.36 -12.36
CA LYS A 86 9.54 10.96 -12.57
C LYS A 86 8.57 12.09 -12.26
N ILE A 87 8.81 12.82 -11.17
CA ILE A 87 7.99 13.99 -10.80
C ILE A 87 8.06 15.06 -11.88
N GLU A 88 9.25 15.40 -12.37
CA GLU A 88 9.42 16.43 -13.42
C GLU A 88 8.69 16.06 -14.72
N ILE A 89 8.78 14.80 -15.17
CA ILE A 89 8.05 14.31 -16.34
C ILE A 89 6.53 14.42 -16.14
N LEU A 90 6.03 13.97 -14.99
CA LEU A 90 4.59 14.02 -14.67
C LEU A 90 4.08 15.47 -14.53
N GLU A 91 4.90 16.38 -14.02
CA GLU A 91 4.54 17.80 -13.93
C GLU A 91 4.41 18.43 -15.33
N GLU A 92 5.30 18.10 -16.25
CA GLU A 92 5.26 18.57 -17.64
C GLU A 92 4.01 18.02 -18.37
N GLU A 93 3.73 16.72 -18.24
CA GLU A 93 2.52 16.10 -18.79
C GLU A 93 1.24 16.74 -18.24
N ASN A 94 1.18 17.01 -16.93
CA ASN A 94 0.03 17.69 -16.32
C ASN A 94 -0.18 19.11 -16.82
N LYS A 95 0.89 19.87 -17.08
CA LYS A 95 0.79 21.21 -17.69
C LYS A 95 0.21 21.11 -19.11
N ASN A 96 0.69 20.17 -19.92
CA ASN A 96 0.20 19.94 -21.28
C ASN A 96 -1.28 19.52 -21.29
N LEU A 97 -1.65 18.56 -20.45
CA LEU A 97 -3.05 18.13 -20.30
C LEU A 97 -3.98 19.28 -19.89
N LYS A 98 -3.50 20.19 -19.02
CA LYS A 98 -4.28 21.36 -18.62
C LYS A 98 -4.55 22.31 -19.78
N ILE A 99 -3.56 22.54 -20.65
CA ILE A 99 -3.70 23.35 -21.87
C ILE A 99 -4.71 22.71 -22.83
N GLU A 100 -4.61 21.40 -23.04
CA GLU A 100 -5.56 20.65 -23.89
C GLU A 100 -6.99 20.72 -23.34
N ILE A 101 -7.16 20.55 -22.02
CA ILE A 101 -8.48 20.67 -21.36
C ILE A 101 -9.07 22.07 -21.58
N ASP A 102 -8.29 23.13 -21.42
CA ASP A 102 -8.78 24.50 -21.61
C ASP A 102 -9.16 24.77 -23.08
N ALA A 103 -8.35 24.28 -24.02
CA ALA A 103 -8.66 24.34 -25.44
C ALA A 103 -9.96 23.58 -25.77
N LEU A 104 -10.10 22.35 -25.26
CA LEU A 104 -11.27 21.49 -25.46
C LEU A 104 -12.53 22.12 -24.83
N LYS A 105 -12.40 22.72 -23.65
CA LYS A 105 -13.49 23.43 -22.98
C LYS A 105 -13.97 24.63 -23.81
N LYS A 106 -13.04 25.36 -24.45
CA LYS A 106 -13.36 26.46 -25.37
C LYS A 106 -14.04 25.97 -26.65
N THR A 107 -13.64 24.83 -27.19
CA THR A 107 -14.35 24.25 -28.36
C THR A 107 -15.72 23.72 -27.97
N PHE A 108 -15.84 23.10 -26.79
CA PHE A 108 -17.10 22.56 -26.28
C PHE A 108 -18.12 23.67 -26.00
N SER A 109 -17.71 24.81 -25.43
CA SER A 109 -18.62 25.94 -25.20
C SER A 109 -19.15 26.52 -26.52
N LYS A 110 -18.30 26.66 -27.55
CA LYS A 110 -18.73 27.06 -28.90
C LYS A 110 -19.72 26.06 -29.50
N PHE A 111 -19.42 24.76 -29.39
CA PHE A 111 -20.29 23.68 -29.86
C PHE A 111 -21.65 23.72 -29.16
N SER A 112 -21.65 23.83 -27.83
CA SER A 112 -22.86 23.93 -27.00
C SER A 112 -23.71 25.14 -27.41
N ASN A 113 -23.10 26.32 -27.59
CA ASN A 113 -23.80 27.52 -28.06
C ASN A 113 -24.41 27.33 -29.45
N SER A 114 -23.70 26.68 -30.38
CA SER A 114 -24.24 26.38 -31.70
C SER A 114 -25.38 25.36 -31.65
N SER A 115 -25.28 24.36 -30.77
CA SER A 115 -26.33 23.37 -30.55
C SER A 115 -27.60 24.01 -29.99
N GLU A 116 -27.49 24.94 -29.05
CA GLU A 116 -28.64 25.66 -28.51
C GLU A 116 -29.33 26.52 -29.58
N LYS A 117 -28.55 27.20 -30.42
CA LYS A 117 -29.08 27.96 -31.57
C LYS A 117 -29.81 27.04 -32.55
N LEU A 118 -29.24 25.88 -32.85
CA LEU A 118 -29.87 24.89 -33.72
C LEU A 118 -31.19 24.39 -33.12
N GLU A 119 -31.22 24.07 -31.83
CA GLU A 119 -32.43 23.62 -31.13
C GLU A 119 -33.53 24.69 -31.19
N LYS A 120 -33.18 25.96 -30.98
CA LYS A 120 -34.13 27.09 -31.12
C LYS A 120 -34.67 27.19 -32.55
N LEU A 121 -33.81 27.05 -33.57
CA LEU A 121 -34.23 27.07 -34.98
C LEU A 121 -35.17 25.91 -35.31
N LEU A 122 -34.84 24.70 -34.86
CA LEU A 122 -35.67 23.51 -35.07
C LEU A 122 -37.00 23.63 -34.32
N GLY A 123 -37.02 24.21 -33.11
CA GLY A 123 -38.24 24.48 -32.35
C GLY A 123 -39.14 25.54 -33.00
N ILE A 124 -38.58 26.47 -33.77
CA ILE A 124 -39.33 27.49 -34.52
C ILE A 124 -39.79 26.98 -35.90
N GLN A 125 -39.08 25.99 -36.46
CA GLN A 125 -39.43 25.44 -37.77
C GLN A 125 -40.85 24.86 -37.71
N ARG A 126 -41.78 25.47 -38.45
CA ARG A 126 -43.15 24.96 -38.62
C ARG A 126 -43.10 23.48 -38.92
N CYS A 127 -43.85 22.70 -38.14
CA CYS A 127 -44.07 21.29 -38.42
C CYS A 127 -44.45 21.16 -39.90
N VAL A 128 -43.98 20.14 -40.61
CA VAL A 128 -44.28 19.90 -42.04
C VAL A 128 -45.79 19.78 -42.33
N PHE A 129 -46.60 19.78 -41.27
CA PHE A 129 -48.05 19.74 -41.16
C PHE A 129 -48.71 21.14 -41.11
N ASP A 130 -48.01 22.19 -40.66
CA ASP A 130 -48.52 23.58 -40.56
C ASP A 130 -48.39 24.35 -41.88
N LYS A 131 -48.72 23.68 -43.00
CA LYS A 131 -48.76 24.31 -44.32
C LYS A 131 -50.10 25.01 -44.47
N ALA A 132 -50.09 26.33 -44.56
CA ALA A 132 -51.26 27.11 -44.95
C ALA A 132 -50.91 27.94 -46.19
N GLY A 133 -51.71 27.81 -47.24
CA GLY A 133 -51.53 28.50 -48.52
C GLY A 133 -52.74 28.29 -49.43
N LEU A 134 -52.96 29.21 -50.38
CA LEU A 134 -54.02 29.09 -51.40
C LEU A 134 -53.84 27.78 -52.18
N GLY A 135 -54.79 26.86 -52.02
CA GLY A 135 -54.78 25.53 -52.66
C GLY A 135 -54.24 24.38 -51.80
N TYR A 136 -53.92 24.60 -50.51
CA TYR A 136 -53.59 23.51 -49.60
C TYR A 136 -54.87 22.79 -49.13
N ASP A 137 -55.00 21.52 -49.52
CA ASP A 137 -56.10 20.64 -49.12
C ASP A 137 -55.67 19.78 -47.94
N GLU A 138 -56.12 20.15 -46.73
CA GLU A 138 -55.72 19.57 -45.44
C GLU A 138 -56.04 18.07 -45.34
N MET A 139 -56.94 17.56 -46.18
CA MET A 139 -57.44 16.18 -46.11
C MET A 139 -56.54 15.13 -46.78
N ASN A 140 -55.49 15.52 -47.51
CA ASN A 140 -54.72 14.58 -48.34
C ASN A 140 -53.22 14.52 -47.96
N ASN A 141 -52.92 13.62 -47.01
CA ASN A 141 -51.67 12.89 -46.83
C ASN A 141 -50.41 13.63 -46.36
N VAL A 142 -50.46 14.36 -45.26
CA VAL A 142 -49.21 14.57 -44.51
C VAL A 142 -48.94 13.31 -43.67
N LYS A 143 -48.03 12.46 -44.16
CA LYS A 143 -47.54 11.32 -43.36
C LYS A 143 -46.83 11.88 -42.12
N HIS A 144 -47.47 11.77 -40.96
CA HIS A 144 -46.82 12.02 -39.67
C HIS A 144 -45.67 11.03 -39.50
N TYR A 145 -44.45 11.46 -39.82
CA TYR A 145 -43.25 10.72 -39.44
C TYR A 145 -42.98 10.94 -37.94
N GLN A 146 -43.82 10.37 -37.08
CA GLN A 146 -43.53 10.23 -35.63
C GLN A 146 -42.16 9.56 -35.39
N ASN A 147 -41.72 8.77 -36.38
CA ASN A 147 -40.56 7.91 -36.30
C ASN A 147 -39.18 8.60 -36.33
N PHE A 148 -39.07 9.92 -36.59
CA PHE A 148 -37.75 10.55 -36.65
C PHE A 148 -37.14 10.77 -35.25
N PHE A 149 -37.94 11.23 -34.29
CA PHE A 149 -37.50 11.41 -32.90
C PHE A 149 -37.61 10.12 -32.07
N ASP A 150 -38.58 9.26 -32.37
CA ASP A 150 -38.69 7.94 -31.73
C ASP A 150 -37.46 7.06 -31.98
N ARG A 151 -36.81 7.20 -33.15
CA ARG A 151 -35.56 6.47 -33.44
C ARG A 151 -34.41 6.90 -32.54
N LYS A 152 -34.30 8.18 -32.19
CA LYS A 152 -33.25 8.67 -31.26
C LYS A 152 -33.49 8.14 -29.86
N ASN A 153 -34.72 8.26 -29.35
CA ASN A 153 -35.11 7.73 -28.04
C ASN A 153 -34.94 6.21 -27.97
N LYS A 154 -35.27 5.48 -29.04
CA LYS A 154 -35.08 4.04 -29.13
C LYS A 154 -33.60 3.66 -29.20
N VAL A 155 -32.78 4.38 -29.97
CA VAL A 155 -31.33 4.16 -30.02
C VAL A 155 -30.66 4.47 -28.68
N GLU A 156 -31.09 5.52 -27.96
CA GLU A 156 -30.58 5.83 -26.62
C GLU A 156 -31.00 4.78 -25.60
N LYS A 157 -32.26 4.35 -25.59
CA LYS A 157 -32.73 3.23 -24.75
C LYS A 157 -32.01 1.93 -25.07
N GLU A 158 -31.83 1.59 -26.35
CA GLU A 158 -31.06 0.41 -26.77
C GLU A 158 -29.57 0.51 -26.39
N LYS A 159 -28.96 1.70 -26.44
CA LYS A 159 -27.57 1.89 -25.99
C LYS A 159 -27.44 1.71 -24.48
N ILE A 160 -28.39 2.23 -23.72
CA ILE A 160 -28.48 2.07 -22.26
C ILE A 160 -28.69 0.59 -21.92
N GLU A 161 -29.67 -0.07 -22.54
CA GLU A 161 -29.92 -1.51 -22.37
C GLU A 161 -28.71 -2.36 -22.78
N LYS A 162 -28.08 -2.12 -23.94
CA LYS A 162 -26.85 -2.81 -24.36
C LYS A 162 -25.69 -2.55 -23.40
N GLY A 163 -25.60 -1.37 -22.79
CA GLY A 163 -24.64 -1.05 -21.74
C GLY A 163 -24.90 -1.82 -20.44
N PHE A 164 -26.17 -1.93 -20.01
CA PHE A 164 -26.59 -2.73 -18.86
C PHE A 164 -26.42 -4.24 -19.10
N ILE A 165 -26.73 -4.73 -20.30
CA ILE A 165 -26.54 -6.13 -20.71
C ILE A 165 -25.04 -6.45 -20.80
N LYS A 166 -24.19 -5.57 -21.35
CA LYS A 166 -22.72 -5.76 -21.31
C LYS A 166 -22.17 -5.79 -19.88
N LYS A 167 -22.70 -4.97 -18.97
CA LYS A 167 -22.33 -5.02 -17.54
C LYS A 167 -22.77 -6.34 -16.88
N LYS A 168 -24.00 -6.81 -17.14
CA LYS A 168 -24.51 -8.10 -16.63
C LYS A 168 -23.84 -9.33 -17.28
N ASN A 169 -23.40 -9.22 -18.54
CA ASN A 169 -22.73 -10.28 -19.30
C ASN A 169 -21.20 -10.24 -19.19
N SER A 170 -20.63 -9.42 -18.30
CA SER A 170 -19.22 -9.55 -17.88
C SER A 170 -19.01 -10.78 -16.98
N PHE A 171 -19.74 -11.87 -17.24
CA PHE A 171 -19.38 -13.19 -16.74
C PHE A 171 -18.09 -13.58 -17.45
N VAL A 172 -16.97 -13.28 -16.82
CA VAL A 172 -15.65 -13.75 -17.23
C VAL A 172 -15.73 -15.27 -17.30
N SER A 173 -15.74 -15.83 -18.50
CA SER A 173 -15.75 -17.27 -18.73
C SER A 173 -14.31 -17.76 -18.87
N CYS A 174 -14.00 -18.85 -18.19
CA CYS A 174 -12.69 -19.48 -18.27
C CYS A 174 -12.57 -20.32 -19.55
N ASN A 175 -11.53 -20.08 -20.36
CA ASN A 175 -11.31 -20.83 -21.61
C ASN A 175 -10.82 -22.27 -21.37
N TYR A 176 -10.42 -22.60 -20.14
CA TYR A 176 -9.93 -23.95 -19.80
C TYR A 176 -11.05 -24.89 -19.35
N CYS A 177 -11.89 -24.44 -18.40
CA CYS A 177 -12.96 -25.27 -17.82
C CYS A 177 -14.38 -24.90 -18.29
N GLY A 178 -14.53 -23.84 -19.10
CA GLY A 178 -15.82 -23.38 -19.62
C GLY A 178 -16.77 -22.80 -18.58
N LYS A 179 -16.37 -22.68 -17.31
CA LYS A 179 -17.20 -22.11 -16.23
C LYS A 179 -17.05 -20.59 -16.15
N ASN A 180 -18.15 -19.93 -15.77
CA ASN A 180 -18.20 -18.48 -15.58
C ASN A 180 -17.73 -18.08 -14.17
N GLY A 181 -17.20 -16.86 -14.03
CA GLY A 181 -16.81 -16.23 -12.76
C GLY A 181 -15.31 -16.10 -12.52
N HIS A 182 -14.44 -16.58 -13.42
CA HIS A 182 -12.98 -16.45 -13.31
C HIS A 182 -12.30 -16.49 -14.69
N ILE A 183 -11.11 -15.88 -14.81
CA ILE A 183 -10.29 -15.93 -16.03
C ILE A 183 -9.45 -17.21 -16.07
N SER A 184 -8.99 -17.59 -17.27
CA SER A 184 -8.16 -18.79 -17.49
C SER A 184 -6.85 -18.81 -16.68
N SER A 185 -6.30 -17.65 -16.32
CA SER A 185 -5.10 -17.57 -15.49
C SER A 185 -5.32 -17.98 -14.03
N SER A 186 -6.55 -17.88 -13.54
CA SER A 186 -6.95 -18.19 -12.15
C SER A 186 -7.82 -19.45 -12.06
N CYS A 187 -7.72 -20.36 -13.02
CA CYS A 187 -8.49 -21.60 -13.03
C CYS A 187 -7.86 -22.67 -12.13
N PHE A 188 -8.66 -23.28 -11.24
CA PHE A 188 -8.23 -24.37 -10.36
C PHE A 188 -8.00 -25.71 -11.08
N TYR A 189 -8.55 -25.88 -12.28
CA TYR A 189 -8.42 -27.12 -13.06
C TYR A 189 -7.24 -27.12 -14.02
N LYS A 190 -6.39 -26.08 -13.95
CA LYS A 190 -5.24 -25.89 -14.86
C LYS A 190 -4.27 -27.06 -14.80
#